data_AF-A0A0E0DUR3-F1
#
_entry.id   AF-A0A0E0DUR3-F1
#
_cell.length_a   1.000
_cell.length_b   1.000
_cell.length_c   1.000
_cell.angle_alpha   90.00
_cell.angle_beta   90.00
_cell.angle_gamma   90.00
#
_symmetry.space_group_name_H-M   'P 1'
#
loop_
_entity.id
_entity.type
_entity.pdbx_description
1 polymer ?
#
loop_
_entity_poly.entity_id
_entity_poly.type
_entity_poly.pdbx_seq_one_letter_code
_entity_poly.pdbx_strand_id
1 'polypeptide(L)'
;MTHSEIVNGAAKRIADLEGMVRRMILEGLGVAEQHEAQGEPFWHLFRMSEYRAPNSDEKVTGYIAHQDTNWLSIVCQNEVNGNEMQTRDGEWVLVKPSPTSLIVNVGNALRAWTNDRLHAPFHRIMVPDELVDECHPPRFKTHDNDDFIRFCVSEEGARHEDKLKAFCGL
;
A
#
# COMPACT_ATOMS: atom_id res chain seq x y z
N MET A 1 19.09 12.97 3.62
CA MET A 1 18.10 12.05 4.19
C MET A 1 18.18 10.76 3.39
N THR A 2 18.43 9.64 4.04
CA THR A 2 18.56 8.33 3.39
C THR A 2 17.18 7.80 2.95
N HIS A 3 17.15 6.82 2.02
CA HIS A 3 15.90 6.16 1.62
C HIS A 3 15.16 5.56 2.83
N SER A 4 15.91 4.91 3.74
CA SER A 4 15.35 4.34 4.97
C SER A 4 14.72 5.38 5.90
N GLU A 5 15.34 6.55 6.05
CA GLU A 5 14.78 7.65 6.85
C GLU A 5 13.46 8.18 6.26
N ILE A 6 13.40 8.31 4.93
CA ILE A 6 12.19 8.77 4.23
C ILE A 6 11.05 7.75 4.40
N VAL A 7 11.33 6.47 4.14
CA VAL A 7 10.34 5.39 4.24
C VAL A 7 9.84 5.26 5.68
N ASN A 8 10.72 5.26 6.67
CA ASN A 8 10.31 5.23 8.08
C ASN A 8 9.48 6.46 8.47
N GLY A 9 9.87 7.66 8.00
CA GLY A 9 9.11 8.87 8.24
C GLY A 9 7.71 8.84 7.62
N ALA A 10 7.57 8.29 6.42
CA ALA A 10 6.27 8.08 5.77
C ALA A 10 5.44 7.03 6.53
N ALA A 11 6.01 5.87 6.83
CA ALA A 11 5.35 4.79 7.56
C ALA A 11 4.79 5.27 8.91
N LYS A 12 5.58 6.05 9.66
CA LYS A 12 5.14 6.63 10.94
C LYS A 12 3.93 7.55 10.76
N ARG A 13 3.96 8.46 9.78
CA ARG A 13 2.83 9.37 9.51
C ARG A 13 1.56 8.62 9.12
N ILE A 14 1.69 7.56 8.33
CA ILE A 14 0.57 6.71 7.95
C ILE A 14 0.01 5.94 9.16
N ALA A 15 0.87 5.44 10.05
CA ALA A 15 0.45 4.77 11.28
C ALA A 15 -0.28 5.73 12.24
N ASP A 16 0.22 6.96 12.40
CA ASP A 16 -0.43 7.99 13.20
C ASP A 16 -1.83 8.33 12.63
N LEU A 17 -1.94 8.45 11.30
CA LEU A 17 -3.22 8.67 10.63
C LEU A 17 -4.20 7.51 10.80
N GLU A 18 -3.74 6.26 10.65
CA GLU A 18 -4.57 5.08 10.89
C GLU A 18 -5.09 5.08 12.33
N GLY A 19 -4.25 5.42 13.31
CA GLY A 19 -4.66 5.54 14.71
C GLY A 19 -5.74 6.59 14.94
N MET A 20 -5.65 7.75 14.28
CA MET A 20 -6.68 8.80 14.33
C MET A 20 -7.99 8.32 13.71
N VAL A 21 -7.94 7.73 12.51
CA VAL A 21 -9.14 7.24 11.81
C VAL A 21 -9.82 6.12 12.59
N ARG A 22 -9.04 5.18 13.13
CA ARG A 22 -9.54 4.13 14.01
C ARG A 22 -10.28 4.71 15.20
N ARG A 23 -9.70 5.70 15.88
CA ARG A 23 -10.36 6.39 17.00
C ARG A 23 -11.70 6.99 16.57
N MET A 24 -11.73 7.75 15.48
CA MET A 24 -12.95 8.37 14.95
C MET A 24 -14.04 7.33 14.65
N ILE A 25 -13.67 6.19 14.08
CA ILE A 25 -14.60 5.08 13.81
C ILE A 25 -15.17 4.54 15.12
N LEU A 26 -14.32 4.28 16.11
CA LEU A 26 -14.74 3.67 17.38
C LEU A 26 -15.58 4.63 18.24
N GLU A 27 -15.28 5.92 18.21
CA GLU A 27 -16.12 6.98 18.77
C GLU A 27 -17.49 7.03 18.09
N GLY A 28 -17.52 7.03 16.75
CA GLY A 28 -18.77 7.00 15.97
C GLY A 28 -19.62 5.75 16.20
N LEU A 29 -19.00 4.63 16.60
CA LEU A 29 -19.68 3.38 16.94
C LEU A 29 -20.09 3.29 18.42
N GLY A 30 -19.67 4.25 19.27
CA GLY A 30 -19.96 4.30 20.71
C GLY A 30 -19.12 3.33 21.57
N VAL A 31 -17.94 2.95 21.09
CA VAL A 31 -17.09 1.87 21.67
C VAL A 31 -15.65 2.29 21.93
N ALA A 32 -15.38 3.60 21.96
CA ALA A 32 -14.03 4.14 22.13
C ALA A 32 -13.33 3.68 23.42
N GLU A 33 -14.07 3.54 24.53
CA GLU A 33 -13.50 3.09 25.81
C GLU A 33 -12.93 1.65 25.74
N GLN A 34 -13.49 0.81 24.87
CA GLN A 34 -13.01 -0.56 24.66
C GLN A 34 -11.70 -0.60 23.86
N HIS A 35 -11.43 0.45 23.06
CA HIS A 35 -10.18 0.61 22.32
C HIS A 35 -9.00 0.93 23.24
N GLU A 36 -9.19 1.89 24.14
CA GLU A 36 -8.14 2.34 25.06
C GLU A 36 -7.74 1.23 26.05
N ALA A 37 -8.67 0.34 26.39
CA ALA A 37 -8.42 -0.80 27.26
C ALA A 37 -7.54 -1.91 26.62
N GLN A 38 -7.40 -1.94 25.28
CA GLN A 38 -6.78 -3.09 24.59
C GLN A 38 -5.25 -3.09 24.62
N GLY A 39 -4.56 -1.98 24.94
CA GLY A 39 -3.16 -1.91 25.39
C GLY A 39 -2.05 -2.49 24.48
N GLU A 40 -2.38 -3.30 23.47
CA GLU A 40 -1.45 -4.05 22.63
C GLU A 40 -1.01 -3.18 21.44
N PRO A 41 0.29 -3.16 21.10
CA PRO A 41 0.76 -2.44 19.94
C PRO A 41 0.24 -3.12 18.66
N PHE A 42 -0.45 -2.36 17.82
CA PHE A 42 -0.77 -2.80 16.47
C PHE A 42 0.53 -2.88 15.67
N TRP A 43 0.83 -4.07 15.12
CA TRP A 43 1.91 -4.21 14.15
C TRP A 43 1.44 -3.62 12.81
N HIS A 44 2.21 -2.67 12.28
CA HIS A 44 1.93 -2.04 10.99
C HIS A 44 2.83 -2.62 9.91
N LEU A 45 2.25 -3.02 8.79
CA LEU A 45 2.97 -3.34 7.55
C LEU A 45 2.95 -2.13 6.63
N PHE A 46 4.13 -1.57 6.34
CA PHE A 46 4.26 -0.58 5.28
C PHE A 46 4.62 -1.28 3.97
N ARG A 47 3.76 -1.15 2.95
CA ARG A 47 3.95 -1.77 1.64
C ARG A 47 4.09 -0.67 0.57
N MET A 48 5.15 -0.75 -0.22
CA MET A 48 5.27 -0.04 -1.48
C MET A 48 5.05 -1.05 -2.61
N SER A 49 4.28 -0.69 -3.62
CA SER A 49 3.96 -1.57 -4.74
C SER A 49 4.19 -0.83 -6.06
N GLU A 50 4.85 -1.51 -6.98
CA GLU A 50 5.07 -1.07 -8.36
C GLU A 50 4.38 -2.09 -9.28
N TYR A 51 3.63 -1.58 -10.26
CA TYR A 51 3.00 -2.39 -11.30
C TYR A 51 3.64 -1.98 -12.63
N ARG A 52 3.89 -2.94 -13.52
CA ARG A 52 4.47 -2.68 -14.85
C ARG A 52 3.35 -2.54 -15.89
N ALA A 53 3.55 -1.67 -16.87
CA ALA A 53 2.64 -1.55 -18.00
C ALA A 53 2.49 -2.91 -18.71
N PRO A 54 1.29 -3.25 -19.20
CA PRO A 54 1.12 -4.48 -19.95
C PRO A 54 1.94 -4.41 -21.25
N ASN A 55 2.56 -5.53 -21.63
CA ASN A 55 3.29 -5.65 -22.90
C ASN A 55 2.37 -6.02 -24.07
N SER A 56 1.04 -6.04 -23.85
CA SER A 56 0.02 -6.45 -24.80
C SER A 56 -1.28 -5.68 -24.58
N ASP A 57 -2.20 -5.74 -25.56
CA ASP A 57 -3.53 -5.12 -25.50
C ASP A 57 -4.49 -5.81 -24.50
N GLU A 58 -4.03 -6.80 -23.73
CA GLU A 58 -4.85 -7.47 -22.73
C GLU A 58 -4.80 -6.71 -21.40
N LYS A 59 -5.98 -6.49 -20.79
CA LYS A 59 -6.09 -5.94 -19.45
C LYS A 59 -5.43 -6.86 -18.44
N VAL A 60 -4.24 -6.50 -17.98
CA VAL A 60 -3.51 -7.23 -16.95
C VAL A 60 -4.03 -6.84 -15.57
N THR A 61 -4.34 -7.84 -14.75
CA THR A 61 -4.63 -7.62 -13.33
C THR A 61 -3.32 -7.42 -12.59
N GLY A 62 -3.07 -6.23 -12.06
CA GLY A 62 -1.88 -5.90 -11.29
C GLY A 62 -1.90 -6.53 -9.90
N TYR A 63 -3.09 -6.57 -9.29
CA TYR A 63 -3.32 -7.28 -8.03
C TYR A 63 -4.74 -7.84 -8.00
N ILE A 64 -4.86 -9.11 -7.64
CA ILE A 64 -6.11 -9.85 -7.69
C ILE A 64 -7.17 -9.26 -6.74
N ALA A 65 -8.44 -9.54 -7.03
CA ALA A 65 -9.54 -9.18 -6.14
C ALA A 65 -9.38 -9.85 -4.78
N HIS A 66 -9.36 -9.04 -3.72
CA HIS A 66 -9.19 -9.51 -2.35
C HIS A 66 -9.83 -8.55 -1.33
N GLN A 67 -9.94 -9.01 -0.10
CA GLN A 67 -10.24 -8.18 1.08
C GLN A 67 -9.00 -8.18 1.97
N ASP A 68 -8.71 -7.04 2.59
CA ASP A 68 -7.61 -6.95 3.54
C ASP A 68 -7.94 -7.74 4.81
N THR A 69 -6.95 -8.41 5.38
CA THR A 69 -7.09 -9.20 6.62
C THR A 69 -6.86 -8.38 7.88
N ASN A 70 -6.34 -7.16 7.75
CA ASN A 70 -6.00 -6.26 8.85
C ASN A 70 -7.24 -5.52 9.40
N TRP A 71 -7.01 -4.52 10.25
CA TRP A 71 -8.06 -3.63 10.76
C TRP A 71 -8.41 -2.53 9.75
N LEU A 72 -7.41 -1.75 9.37
CA LEU A 72 -7.52 -0.65 8.41
C LEU A 72 -6.30 -0.66 7.49
N SER A 73 -6.53 -0.33 6.22
CA SER A 73 -5.48 -0.02 5.25
C SER A 73 -5.62 1.44 4.81
N ILE A 74 -4.50 2.17 4.81
CA ILE A 74 -4.42 3.51 4.24
C ILE A 74 -3.66 3.40 2.92
N VAL A 75 -4.33 3.75 1.81
CA VAL A 75 -3.75 3.65 0.46
C VAL A 75 -3.49 5.04 -0.09
N CYS A 76 -2.23 5.26 -0.49
CA CYS A 76 -1.79 6.43 -1.23
C CYS A 76 -1.56 6.01 -2.69
N GLN A 77 -2.31 6.62 -3.63
CA GLN A 77 -2.15 6.36 -5.06
C GLN A 77 -1.17 7.36 -5.69
N ASN A 78 -0.47 6.93 -6.73
CA ASN A 78 0.46 7.77 -7.48
C ASN A 78 -0.21 8.50 -8.66
N GLU A 79 -1.45 8.98 -8.47
CA GLU A 79 -2.22 9.70 -9.51
C GLU A 79 -2.54 8.89 -10.79
N VAL A 80 -2.20 7.60 -10.81
CA VAL A 80 -2.53 6.67 -11.90
C VAL A 80 -3.77 5.85 -11.58
N ASN A 81 -4.65 5.70 -12.57
CA ASN A 81 -5.85 4.86 -12.47
C ASN A 81 -5.50 3.38 -12.32
N GLY A 82 -6.38 2.62 -11.67
CA GLY A 82 -6.28 1.16 -11.62
C GLY A 82 -6.88 0.53 -10.37
N ASN A 83 -6.99 1.29 -9.28
CA ASN A 83 -7.63 0.79 -8.07
C ASN A 83 -9.16 0.73 -8.27
N GLU A 84 -9.71 -0.48 -8.25
CA GLU A 84 -11.14 -0.71 -8.33
C GLU A 84 -11.65 -1.32 -7.04
N MET A 85 -12.82 -0.86 -6.61
CA MET A 85 -13.50 -1.32 -5.40
C MET A 85 -14.87 -1.87 -5.76
N GLN A 86 -15.20 -3.01 -5.18
CA GLN A 86 -16.51 -3.62 -5.36
C GLN A 86 -17.53 -2.97 -4.42
N THR A 87 -18.67 -2.56 -4.97
CA THR A 87 -19.82 -2.10 -4.19
C THR A 87 -20.53 -3.30 -3.55
N ARG A 88 -21.46 -3.03 -2.63
CA ARG A 88 -22.28 -4.08 -1.99
C ARG A 88 -23.14 -4.87 -2.97
N ASP A 89 -23.47 -4.26 -4.11
CA ASP A 89 -24.28 -4.88 -5.17
C ASP A 89 -23.44 -5.70 -6.15
N GLY A 90 -22.11 -5.77 -5.94
CA GLY A 90 -21.19 -6.57 -6.74
C GLY A 90 -20.53 -5.82 -7.90
N GLU A 91 -20.92 -4.55 -8.14
CA GLU A 91 -20.37 -3.72 -9.20
C GLU A 91 -18.97 -3.21 -8.87
N TRP A 92 -18.09 -3.15 -9.87
CA TRP A 92 -16.73 -2.62 -9.71
C TRP A 92 -16.69 -1.14 -10.07
N VAL A 93 -16.17 -0.32 -9.16
CA VAL A 93 -16.04 1.13 -9.34
C VAL A 93 -14.57 1.52 -9.28
N LEU A 94 -14.11 2.26 -10.29
CA LEU A 94 -12.79 2.87 -10.27
C LEU A 94 -12.72 3.95 -9.19
N VAL A 95 -11.80 3.78 -8.25
CA VAL A 95 -11.48 4.80 -7.27
C VAL A 95 -10.50 5.78 -7.91
N LYS A 96 -11.03 6.93 -8.35
CA LYS A 96 -10.24 7.97 -9.00
C LYS A 96 -9.15 8.46 -8.05
N PRO A 97 -7.87 8.45 -8.47
CA PRO A 97 -6.80 8.94 -7.64
C PRO A 97 -6.92 10.45 -7.48
N SER A 98 -6.42 10.96 -6.35
CA SER A 98 -6.41 12.39 -6.06
C SER A 98 -5.18 12.74 -5.24
N PRO A 99 -4.47 13.84 -5.59
CA PRO A 99 -3.24 14.25 -4.91
C PRO A 99 -3.47 14.75 -3.49
N THR A 100 -4.73 14.99 -3.10
CA THR A 100 -5.10 15.59 -1.81
C THR A 100 -5.92 14.67 -0.92
N SER A 101 -6.11 13.40 -1.32
CA SER A 101 -6.88 12.43 -0.55
C SER A 101 -6.19 11.09 -0.43
N LEU A 102 -6.43 10.42 0.68
CA LEU A 102 -6.04 9.03 0.92
C LEU A 102 -7.29 8.16 0.98
N ILE A 103 -7.14 6.90 0.59
CA ILE A 103 -8.20 5.91 0.72
C ILE A 103 -8.02 5.17 2.04
N VAL A 104 -9.12 4.97 2.77
CA VAL A 104 -9.15 4.15 3.97
C VAL A 104 -10.06 2.96 3.71
N ASN A 105 -9.50 1.76 3.74
CA ASN A 105 -10.25 0.52 3.63
C ASN A 105 -10.41 -0.12 5.01
N VAL A 106 -11.62 -0.61 5.28
CA VAL A 106 -11.86 -1.52 6.41
C VAL A 106 -11.39 -2.91 6.03
N GLY A 107 -10.58 -3.53 6.88
CA GLY A 107 -10.19 -4.92 6.75
C GLY A 107 -11.08 -5.86 7.56
N ASN A 108 -10.95 -7.15 7.27
CA ASN A 108 -11.77 -8.20 7.85
C ASN A 108 -11.65 -8.31 9.37
N ALA A 109 -10.51 -7.95 9.98
CA ALA A 109 -10.37 -7.99 11.43
C ALA A 109 -11.28 -6.96 12.12
N LEU A 110 -11.33 -5.72 11.61
CA LEU A 110 -12.21 -4.68 12.17
C LEU A 110 -13.68 -4.97 11.87
N ARG A 111 -13.99 -5.49 10.68
CA ARG A 111 -15.34 -5.99 10.36
C ARG A 111 -15.81 -7.04 11.37
N ALA A 112 -14.98 -8.06 11.65
CA ALA A 112 -15.30 -9.10 12.62
C ALA A 112 -15.43 -8.54 14.05
N TRP A 113 -14.49 -7.68 14.46
CA TRP A 113 -14.49 -7.07 15.79
C TRP A 113 -15.73 -6.20 16.02
N THR A 114 -16.19 -5.48 14.99
CA THR A 114 -17.42 -4.67 15.05
C THR A 114 -18.70 -5.49 14.83
N ASN A 115 -18.60 -6.82 14.75
CA ASN A 115 -19.71 -7.74 14.48
C ASN A 115 -20.49 -7.33 13.20
N ASP A 116 -19.77 -7.22 12.08
CA ASP A 116 -20.27 -6.90 10.74
C ASP A 116 -20.93 -5.50 10.59
N ARG A 117 -20.81 -4.61 11.59
CA ARG A 117 -21.32 -3.22 11.47
C ARG A 117 -20.57 -2.43 10.39
N LEU A 118 -19.32 -2.78 10.11
CA LEU A 118 -18.51 -2.18 9.06
C LEU A 118 -18.30 -3.17 7.90
N HIS A 119 -18.27 -2.64 6.67
CA HIS A 119 -18.07 -3.44 5.47
C HIS A 119 -16.62 -3.38 5.01
N ALA A 120 -15.99 -4.55 4.85
CA ALA A 120 -14.69 -4.69 4.20
C ALA A 120 -14.91 -4.93 2.70
N PRO A 121 -14.59 -3.97 1.81
CA PRO A 121 -14.85 -4.12 0.39
C PRO A 121 -13.82 -5.04 -0.27
N PHE A 122 -14.27 -5.80 -1.28
CA PHE A 122 -13.32 -6.36 -2.24
C PHE A 122 -12.68 -5.22 -3.03
N HIS A 123 -11.39 -5.33 -3.29
CA HIS A 123 -10.67 -4.40 -4.14
C HIS A 123 -9.62 -5.12 -4.98
N ARG A 124 -9.27 -4.53 -6.13
CA ARG A 124 -8.29 -5.06 -7.08
C ARG A 124 -7.53 -3.93 -7.75
N ILE A 125 -6.38 -4.24 -8.33
CA ILE A 125 -5.64 -3.31 -9.18
C ILE A 125 -5.72 -3.81 -10.62
N MET A 126 -6.35 -3.03 -11.48
CA MET A 126 -6.32 -3.18 -12.93
C MET A 126 -5.21 -2.31 -13.49
N VAL A 127 -4.29 -2.90 -14.27
CA VAL A 127 -3.23 -2.11 -14.91
C VAL A 127 -3.83 -1.41 -16.13
N PRO A 128 -3.72 -0.07 -16.24
CA PRO A 128 -4.11 0.65 -17.45
C PRO A 128 -3.13 0.36 -18.60
N ASP A 129 -3.58 0.59 -19.82
CA ASP A 129 -2.81 0.31 -21.05
C ASP A 129 -1.45 1.05 -21.05
N GLU A 130 -1.42 2.27 -20.49
CA GLU A 130 -0.19 3.02 -20.23
C GLU A 130 -0.10 3.41 -18.75
N LEU A 131 0.94 2.93 -18.06
CA LEU A 131 1.27 3.30 -16.68
C LEU A 131 2.35 4.39 -16.60
N VAL A 132 3.13 4.53 -17.67
CA VAL A 132 4.24 5.45 -17.77
C VAL A 132 4.03 6.29 -19.02
N ASP A 133 3.82 7.58 -18.81
CA ASP A 133 3.62 8.56 -19.87
C ASP A 133 4.32 9.89 -19.51
N GLU A 134 4.19 10.92 -20.34
CA GLU A 134 4.79 12.24 -20.08
C GLU A 134 4.26 12.90 -18.79
N CYS A 135 3.02 12.61 -18.40
CA CYS A 135 2.37 13.10 -17.18
C CYS A 135 2.70 12.23 -15.95
N HIS A 136 3.03 10.95 -16.14
CA HIS A 136 3.35 9.97 -15.10
C HIS A 136 4.70 9.28 -15.36
N PRO A 137 5.82 10.01 -15.33
CA PRO A 137 7.12 9.42 -15.56
C PRO A 137 7.50 8.44 -14.43
N PRO A 138 8.39 7.46 -14.69
CA PRO A 138 8.87 6.55 -13.65
C PRO A 138 9.55 7.35 -12.53
N ARG A 139 8.99 7.27 -11.31
CA ARG A 139 9.52 8.01 -10.15
C ARG A 139 10.69 7.28 -9.48
N PHE A 140 10.79 5.98 -9.68
CA PHE A 140 11.84 5.13 -9.12
C PHE A 140 12.49 4.33 -10.24
N LYS A 141 13.78 3.99 -10.06
CA LYS A 141 14.41 2.98 -10.92
C LYS A 141 13.73 1.65 -10.64
N THR A 142 13.31 0.95 -11.69
CA THR A 142 12.85 -0.43 -11.59
C THR A 142 13.86 -1.25 -10.81
N HIS A 143 13.45 -1.82 -9.68
CA HIS A 143 14.29 -2.75 -8.95
C HIS A 143 14.28 -4.08 -9.70
N ASP A 144 15.38 -4.38 -10.38
CA ASP A 144 15.63 -5.73 -10.88
C ASP A 144 16.33 -6.51 -9.76
N ASN A 145 15.62 -7.45 -9.14
CA ASN A 145 16.22 -8.36 -8.16
C ASN A 145 17.43 -9.10 -8.76
N ASP A 146 17.41 -9.36 -10.07
CA ASP A 146 18.53 -10.01 -10.76
C ASP A 146 19.77 -9.11 -10.75
N ASP A 147 19.61 -7.78 -10.82
CA ASP A 147 20.72 -6.84 -10.73
C ASP A 147 21.32 -6.78 -9.34
N PHE A 148 20.50 -6.83 -8.28
CA PHE A 148 21.02 -6.92 -6.92
C PHE A 148 21.77 -8.24 -6.69
N ILE A 149 21.23 -9.36 -7.19
CA ILE A 149 21.91 -10.66 -7.11
C ILE A 149 23.22 -10.64 -7.92
N ARG A 150 23.20 -10.10 -9.16
CA ARG A 150 24.40 -9.91 -9.99
C ARG A 150 25.44 -9.05 -9.28
N PHE A 151 25.03 -7.97 -8.64
CA PHE A 151 25.92 -7.13 -7.84
C PHE A 151 26.51 -7.92 -6.67
N CYS A 152 25.69 -8.70 -5.95
CA CYS A 152 26.15 -9.46 -4.78
C CYS A 152 27.25 -10.49 -5.10
N VAL A 153 27.29 -10.99 -6.34
CA VAL A 153 28.30 -11.95 -6.84
C VAL A 153 29.42 -11.30 -7.67
N SER A 154 29.35 -10.00 -7.92
CA SER A 154 30.38 -9.26 -8.65
C SER A 154 31.63 -8.99 -7.80
N GLU A 155 32.77 -8.74 -8.46
CA GLU A 155 34.00 -8.31 -7.75
C GLU A 155 33.81 -7.00 -6.98
N GLU A 156 32.96 -6.10 -7.48
CA GLU A 156 32.63 -4.84 -6.82
C GLU A 156 31.82 -5.10 -5.55
N GLY A 157 30.70 -5.83 -5.65
CA GLY A 157 29.87 -6.15 -4.50
C GLY A 157 30.56 -7.02 -3.45
N ALA A 158 31.56 -7.83 -3.83
CA ALA A 158 32.40 -8.59 -2.90
C ALA A 158 33.27 -7.70 -1.99
N ARG A 159 33.51 -6.44 -2.36
CA ARG A 159 34.32 -5.48 -1.58
C ARG A 159 33.54 -4.78 -0.48
N HIS A 160 32.22 -4.97 -0.43
CA HIS A 160 31.34 -4.31 0.53
C HIS A 160 30.78 -5.31 1.55
N GLU A 161 30.96 -5.00 2.84
CA GLU A 161 30.36 -5.78 3.94
C GLU A 161 28.83 -5.64 3.93
N ASP A 162 28.33 -4.41 3.75
CA ASP A 162 26.91 -4.11 3.56
C ASP A 162 26.62 -3.90 2.06
N LYS A 163 26.38 -5.03 1.37
CA LYS A 163 26.12 -5.05 -0.08
C LYS A 163 24.85 -4.30 -0.47
N LEU A 164 23.85 -4.29 0.40
CA LEU A 164 22.60 -3.59 0.14
C LEU A 164 22.82 -2.07 0.15
N LYS A 165 23.56 -1.54 1.14
CA LYS A 165 23.94 -0.12 1.13
C LYS A 165 24.75 0.26 -0.09
N ALA A 166 25.77 -0.54 -0.43
CA ALA A 166 26.61 -0.28 -1.59
C ALA A 166 25.81 -0.27 -2.90
N PHE A 167 24.95 -1.28 -3.11
CA PHE A 167 24.10 -1.36 -4.30
C PHE A 167 23.11 -0.19 -4.39
N CYS A 168 22.53 0.21 -3.25
CA CYS A 168 21.58 1.30 -3.18
C CYS A 168 22.23 2.70 -3.12
N GLY A 169 23.56 2.79 -3.06
CA GLY A 169 24.30 4.05 -2.92
C GLY A 169 24.03 4.80 -1.61
N LEU A 170 23.80 4.06 -0.52
CA LEU A 170 23.46 4.56 0.82
C LEU A 170 24.65 4.64 1.77
#